data_AF-A0A7V5P1J4-F1
#
_entry.id   AF-A0A7V5P1J4-F1
#
_cell.length_a   1.000
_cell.length_b   1.000
_cell.length_c   1.000
_cell.angle_alpha   90.00
_cell.angle_beta   90.00
_cell.angle_gamma   90.00
#
_symmetry.space_group_name_H-M   'P 1'
#
loop_
_entity.id
_entity.type
_entity.pdbx_description
1 polymer ?
#
loop_
_entity_poly.entity_id
_entity_poly.type
_entity_poly.pdbx_seq_one_letter_code
_entity_poly.pdbx_strand_id
1 'polypeptide(L)'
;MALTRREFLKRTAALTAASLAGINLPFKLEKEARAADADKWVRGTCRFCGVGCRVELGLKDGRPVAIRGVSQSRTNFGFLCMKGMLFYQLMTHPDRLKKPLYRASKKEKFREISWEEALDIAAEKFAEAVQKYGPNSVAYYGSGQALTEETYIFQKVMRAGLRTNNVEGNPRLCMASAVGGYITSFGADEPIGSYADIEKAYCIFIIGSNMAEAHPVLFRRVMRRKLDNPREVTVINADPRVSPTSRIADIHLQFKPGTDLALLNAMAYVIVEEKLYNEDFISNYCTFRVGKQKKEVNFEEYKKFLAAYTPERAAQICGGNITPDLIRKVARIFAT
;
A
#
# COMPACT_ATOMS: atom_id res chain seq x y z
N MET A 1 15.27 -13.38 29.77
CA MET A 1 16.42 -12.50 29.36
C MET A 1 16.81 -12.88 27.94
N ALA A 2 17.09 -11.94 27.03
CA ALA A 2 17.38 -12.28 25.64
C ALA A 2 18.66 -13.14 25.54
N LEU A 3 18.59 -14.31 24.89
CA LEU A 3 19.75 -15.17 24.67
C LEU A 3 20.81 -14.44 23.82
N THR A 4 22.06 -14.50 24.25
CA THR A 4 23.18 -14.07 23.41
C THR A 4 23.38 -15.05 22.24
N ARG A 5 23.92 -14.58 21.11
CA ARG A 5 24.29 -15.44 19.97
C ARG A 5 25.19 -16.61 20.37
N ARG A 6 26.09 -16.39 21.33
CA ARG A 6 27.00 -17.41 21.85
C ARG A 6 26.27 -18.48 22.65
N GLU A 7 25.31 -18.08 23.48
CA GLU A 7 24.45 -19.02 24.21
C GLU A 7 23.54 -19.81 23.28
N PHE A 8 22.99 -19.16 22.25
CA PHE A 8 22.20 -19.85 21.23
C PHE A 8 23.01 -20.95 20.55
N LEU A 9 24.22 -20.65 20.05
CA LEU A 9 25.08 -21.63 19.40
C LEU A 9 25.47 -22.78 20.33
N LYS A 10 25.84 -22.49 21.59
CA LYS A 10 26.15 -23.51 22.60
C LYS A 10 24.96 -24.42 22.89
N ARG A 11 23.75 -23.85 23.01
CA ARG A 11 22.53 -24.60 23.29
C ARG A 11 22.10 -25.45 22.10
N THR A 12 22.19 -24.93 20.88
CA THR A 12 21.88 -25.68 19.66
C THR A 12 22.85 -26.84 19.46
N ALA A 13 24.15 -26.63 19.68
CA ALA A 13 25.14 -27.71 19.65
C ALA A 13 24.86 -28.79 20.71
N ALA A 14 24.56 -28.37 21.95
CA ALA A 14 24.22 -29.29 23.03
C ALA A 14 22.93 -30.08 22.77
N LEU A 15 21.89 -29.44 22.23
CA LEU A 15 20.64 -30.11 21.84
C LEU A 15 20.86 -31.12 20.71
N THR A 16 21.72 -30.80 19.74
CA THR A 16 22.02 -31.68 18.61
C THR A 16 22.82 -32.90 19.07
N ALA A 17 23.80 -32.71 19.96
CA ALA A 17 24.54 -33.82 20.56
C ALA A 17 23.65 -34.72 21.43
N ALA A 18 22.74 -34.11 22.20
CA ALA A 18 21.84 -34.83 23.08
C ALA A 18 20.75 -35.61 22.33
N SER A 19 20.22 -35.05 21.22
CA SER A 19 19.28 -35.77 20.36
C SER A 19 19.93 -36.98 19.67
N LEU A 20 21.19 -36.85 19.23
CA LEU A 20 21.96 -37.95 18.68
C LEU A 20 22.27 -39.04 19.73
N ALA A 21 22.40 -38.66 21.00
CA ALA A 21 22.67 -39.58 22.10
C ALA A 21 21.40 -40.12 22.81
N GLY A 22 20.20 -39.72 22.37
CA GLY A 22 18.94 -40.12 23.03
C GLY A 22 18.76 -39.54 24.45
N ILE A 23 19.51 -38.49 24.79
CA ILE A 23 19.50 -37.85 26.12
C ILE A 23 18.57 -36.64 26.07
N ASN A 24 17.57 -36.60 26.95
CA ASN A 24 16.76 -35.40 27.16
C ASN A 24 17.45 -34.46 28.15
N LEU A 25 17.92 -33.32 27.67
CA LEU A 25 18.51 -32.29 28.55
C LEU A 25 17.41 -31.50 29.29
N PRO A 26 17.61 -31.13 30.56
CA PRO A 26 16.60 -30.46 31.40
C PRO A 26 16.52 -28.95 31.13
N PHE A 27 16.56 -28.55 29.86
CA PHE A 27 16.40 -27.15 29.49
C PHE A 27 14.92 -26.81 29.33
N LYS A 28 14.36 -26.06 30.28
CA LYS A 28 13.15 -25.28 30.02
C LYS A 28 13.55 -24.15 29.08
N LEU A 29 13.24 -24.30 27.79
CA LEU A 29 13.08 -23.13 26.91
C LEU A 29 12.10 -22.20 27.63
N GLU A 30 12.50 -20.95 27.90
CA GLU A 30 11.53 -19.91 28.28
C GLU A 30 10.40 -20.03 27.23
N LYS A 31 9.20 -20.36 27.69
CA LYS A 31 8.04 -20.54 26.82
C LYS A 31 7.76 -19.19 26.16
N GLU A 32 8.34 -18.95 24.99
CA GLU A 32 7.71 -18.07 24.01
C GLU A 32 6.30 -18.65 23.83
N ALA A 33 5.28 -17.86 24.17
CA ALA A 33 3.90 -18.27 24.02
C ALA A 33 3.70 -18.70 22.57
N ARG A 34 3.41 -20.00 22.37
CA ARG A 34 3.21 -20.56 21.04
C ARG A 34 1.76 -20.29 20.65
N ALA A 35 1.44 -20.30 19.36
CA ALA A 35 0.05 -20.22 18.90
C ALA A 35 -0.89 -21.26 19.56
N ALA A 36 -0.35 -22.37 20.04
CA ALA A 36 -1.05 -23.40 20.80
C ALA A 36 -1.52 -22.96 22.20
N ASP A 37 -1.02 -21.84 22.72
CA ASP A 37 -1.37 -21.31 24.03
C ASP A 37 -2.59 -20.39 24.01
N ALA A 38 -3.15 -20.06 22.84
CA ALA A 38 -4.30 -19.17 22.72
C ALA A 38 -5.62 -19.89 23.08
N ASP A 39 -6.40 -19.31 23.98
CA ASP A 39 -7.74 -19.78 24.38
C ASP A 39 -8.86 -19.22 23.47
N LYS A 40 -8.60 -18.12 22.77
CA LYS A 40 -9.57 -17.45 21.89
C LYS A 40 -8.89 -16.88 20.65
N TRP A 41 -9.54 -17.03 19.50
CA TRP A 41 -9.12 -16.41 18.24
C TRP A 41 -10.13 -15.36 17.79
N VAL A 42 -9.67 -14.13 17.57
CA VAL A 42 -10.52 -12.99 17.18
C VAL A 42 -10.15 -12.53 15.78
N ARG A 43 -11.13 -12.44 14.89
CA ARG A 43 -10.92 -12.00 13.51
C ARG A 43 -10.67 -10.49 13.44
N GLY A 44 -9.80 -10.10 12.51
CA GLY A 44 -9.50 -8.70 12.22
C GLY A 44 -8.79 -8.52 10.88
N THR A 45 -8.21 -7.34 10.71
CA THR A 45 -7.42 -6.97 9.53
C THR A 45 -6.01 -6.57 9.95
N CYS A 46 -5.01 -6.91 9.14
CA CYS A 46 -3.63 -6.51 9.37
C CYS A 46 -3.52 -4.98 9.48
N ARG A 47 -2.75 -4.49 10.46
CA ARG A 47 -2.67 -3.06 10.79
C ARG A 47 -1.82 -2.21 9.82
N PHE A 48 -1.18 -2.82 8.82
CA PHE A 48 -0.17 -2.16 8.00
C PHE A 48 -0.68 -1.70 6.62
N CYS A 49 -0.12 -2.24 5.53
CA CYS A 49 -0.34 -1.74 4.17
C CYS A 49 -1.76 -2.00 3.65
N GLY A 50 -2.13 -1.30 2.58
CA GLY A 50 -3.44 -1.37 1.92
C GLY A 50 -3.83 -2.72 1.32
N VAL A 51 -2.97 -3.75 1.36
CA VAL A 51 -3.36 -5.12 0.97
C VAL A 51 -4.54 -5.63 1.81
N GLY A 52 -4.65 -5.20 3.07
CA GLY A 52 -5.80 -5.57 3.91
C GLY A 52 -5.89 -7.07 4.23
N CYS A 53 -4.74 -7.72 4.50
CA CYS A 53 -4.71 -9.14 4.84
C CYS A 53 -5.63 -9.46 6.02
N ARG A 54 -6.46 -10.50 5.89
CA ARG A 54 -7.35 -10.95 6.97
C ARG A 54 -6.58 -11.82 7.95
N VAL A 55 -6.74 -11.52 9.23
CA VAL A 55 -5.99 -12.13 10.34
C VAL A 55 -6.93 -12.63 11.43
N GLU A 56 -6.44 -13.58 12.22
CA GLU A 56 -6.99 -13.96 13.51
C GLU A 56 -5.92 -13.72 14.58
N LEU A 57 -6.29 -12.96 15.62
CA LEU A 57 -5.46 -12.67 16.78
C LEU A 57 -5.77 -13.70 17.87
N GLY A 58 -4.76 -14.47 18.28
CA GLY A 58 -4.83 -15.42 19.36
C GLY A 58 -4.63 -14.71 20.70
N LEU A 59 -5.59 -14.87 21.60
CA LEU A 59 -5.56 -14.33 22.96
C LEU A 59 -5.36 -15.47 23.96
N LYS A 60 -4.68 -15.15 25.06
CA LYS A 60 -4.62 -15.97 26.27
C LYS A 60 -4.87 -15.06 27.46
N ASP A 61 -5.88 -15.36 28.28
CA ASP A 61 -6.28 -14.51 29.41
C ASP A 61 -6.50 -13.04 28.97
N GLY A 62 -7.08 -12.84 27.79
CA GLY A 62 -7.32 -11.53 27.17
C GLY A 62 -6.08 -10.83 26.60
N ARG A 63 -4.89 -11.44 26.63
CA ARG A 63 -3.64 -10.86 26.10
C ARG A 63 -3.26 -11.46 24.75
N PRO A 64 -2.81 -10.64 23.76
CA PRO A 64 -2.31 -11.14 22.49
C PRO A 64 -1.08 -12.04 22.68
N VAL A 65 -1.14 -13.27 22.17
CA VAL A 65 -0.02 -14.24 22.21
C VAL A 65 0.39 -14.76 20.83
N ALA A 66 -0.49 -14.66 19.83
CA ALA A 66 -0.20 -15.11 18.47
C ALA A 66 -1.05 -14.38 17.43
N ILE A 67 -0.63 -14.47 16.18
CA ILE A 67 -1.44 -14.04 15.04
C ILE A 67 -1.27 -15.00 13.86
N ARG A 68 -2.33 -15.24 13.11
CA ARG A 68 -2.30 -16.03 11.88
C ARG A 68 -3.13 -15.38 10.78
N GLY A 69 -2.82 -15.70 9.51
CA GLY A 69 -3.66 -15.31 8.40
C GLY A 69 -4.88 -16.23 8.29
N VAL A 70 -6.03 -15.69 7.85
CA VAL A 70 -7.25 -16.47 7.59
C VAL A 70 -7.08 -17.22 6.28
N SER A 71 -7.11 -18.56 6.31
CA SER A 71 -6.87 -19.42 5.13
C SER A 71 -7.95 -19.27 4.06
N GLN A 72 -9.21 -19.06 4.46
CA GLN A 72 -10.34 -18.86 3.53
C GLN A 72 -10.39 -17.44 2.93
N SER A 73 -9.52 -16.52 3.36
CA SER A 73 -9.50 -15.15 2.86
C SER A 73 -9.08 -15.10 1.39
N ARG A 74 -9.90 -14.46 0.56
CA ARG A 74 -9.59 -14.18 -0.85
C ARG A 74 -8.54 -13.09 -1.05
N THR A 75 -8.16 -12.39 0.01
CA THR A 75 -7.07 -11.41 -0.01
C THR A 75 -5.71 -12.10 0.05
N ASN A 76 -5.51 -12.94 1.07
CA ASN A 76 -4.19 -13.44 1.45
C ASN A 76 -4.05 -14.96 1.53
N PHE A 77 -5.14 -15.73 1.49
CA PHE A 77 -5.13 -17.20 1.54
C PHE A 77 -4.30 -17.77 2.70
N GLY A 78 -4.41 -17.17 3.88
CA GLY A 78 -3.65 -17.56 5.08
C GLY A 78 -2.23 -16.99 5.18
N PHE A 79 -1.67 -16.44 4.09
CA PHE A 79 -0.32 -15.90 4.10
C PHE A 79 -0.27 -14.51 4.76
N LEU A 80 0.84 -14.21 5.41
CA LEU A 80 1.18 -12.89 5.93
C LEU A 80 2.63 -12.58 5.53
N CYS A 81 2.98 -11.30 5.46
CA CYS A 81 4.38 -10.89 5.42
C CYS A 81 4.95 -10.78 6.83
N MET A 82 6.27 -10.63 6.98
CA MET A 82 6.93 -10.51 8.28
C MET A 82 6.32 -9.42 9.18
N LYS A 83 5.99 -8.26 8.60
CA LYS A 83 5.27 -7.18 9.32
C LYS A 83 3.95 -7.71 9.90
N GLY A 84 3.14 -8.36 9.08
CA GLY A 84 1.84 -8.92 9.48
C GLY A 84 1.94 -10.02 10.54
N MET A 85 2.99 -10.84 10.52
CA MET A 85 3.18 -11.93 11.50
C MET A 85 3.59 -11.44 12.89
N LEU A 86 4.22 -10.26 12.98
CA LEU A 86 4.86 -9.79 14.22
C LEU A 86 4.17 -8.58 14.87
N PHE A 87 3.19 -7.96 14.20
CA PHE A 87 2.63 -6.69 14.69
C PHE A 87 1.92 -6.79 16.04
N TYR A 88 1.39 -7.97 16.40
CA TYR A 88 0.69 -8.14 17.69
C TYR A 88 1.61 -7.84 18.88
N GLN A 89 2.93 -8.03 18.72
CA GLN A 89 3.93 -7.72 19.75
C GLN A 89 4.02 -6.22 20.05
N LEU A 90 3.65 -5.36 19.07
CA LEU A 90 3.65 -3.91 19.25
C LEU A 90 2.50 -3.42 20.14
N MET A 91 1.43 -4.21 20.30
CA MET A 91 0.24 -3.83 21.07
C MET A 91 0.54 -3.70 22.58
N THR A 92 1.58 -4.37 23.05
CA THR A 92 2.00 -4.43 24.45
C THR A 92 3.40 -3.83 24.68
N HIS A 93 3.89 -3.00 23.76
CA HIS A 93 5.20 -2.35 23.91
C HIS A 93 5.27 -1.54 25.22
N PRO A 94 6.38 -1.59 25.99
CA PRO A 94 6.49 -0.89 27.28
C PRO A 94 6.30 0.63 27.17
N ASP A 95 6.77 1.23 26.06
CA ASP A 95 6.69 2.68 25.80
C ASP A 95 5.30 3.17 25.35
N ARG A 96 4.28 2.30 25.35
CA ARG A 96 2.93 2.71 24.97
C ARG A 96 2.45 3.83 25.91
N LEU A 97 1.89 4.89 25.34
CA LEU A 97 1.25 5.96 26.12
C LEU A 97 0.02 5.40 26.85
N LYS A 98 -0.02 5.57 28.17
CA LYS A 98 -1.08 5.01 29.05
C LYS A 98 -2.00 6.08 29.67
N LYS A 99 -1.58 7.34 29.65
CA LYS A 99 -2.26 8.47 30.27
C LYS A 99 -2.17 9.70 29.37
N PRO A 100 -3.16 10.62 29.42
CA PRO A 100 -3.05 11.93 28.81
C PRO A 100 -1.86 12.71 29.35
N LEU A 101 -1.22 13.47 28.47
CA LEU A 101 -0.04 14.29 28.77
C LEU A 101 -0.28 15.72 28.32
N TYR A 102 -0.01 16.69 29.19
CA TYR A 102 -0.24 18.12 28.91
C TYR A 102 0.97 18.98 29.25
N ARG A 103 1.14 20.09 28.52
CA ARG A 103 2.08 21.17 28.82
C ARG A 103 1.39 22.51 28.56
N ALA A 104 1.51 23.47 29.46
CA ALA A 104 0.83 24.77 29.29
C ALA A 104 1.54 25.66 28.25
N SER A 105 2.84 25.46 28.07
CA SER A 105 3.64 26.18 27.08
C SER A 105 4.64 25.26 26.37
N LYS A 106 5.17 25.72 25.23
CA LYS A 106 6.21 24.97 24.48
C LYS A 106 7.52 24.82 25.28
N LYS A 107 7.72 25.64 26.31
CA LYS A 107 8.93 25.64 27.16
C LYS A 107 8.85 24.65 28.32
N GLU A 108 7.64 24.18 28.66
CA GLU A 108 7.41 23.28 29.78
C GLU A 108 7.48 21.80 29.37
N LYS A 109 7.80 20.95 30.35
CA LYS A 109 7.73 19.49 30.21
C LYS A 109 6.27 19.03 30.27
N PHE A 110 6.01 17.89 29.66
CA PHE A 110 4.72 17.22 29.80
C PHE A 110 4.51 16.73 31.24
N ARG A 111 3.30 16.95 31.77
CA ARG A 111 2.79 16.33 32.99
C ARG A 111 1.61 15.42 32.67
N GLU A 112 1.42 14.38 33.47
CA GLU A 112 0.22 13.54 33.40
C GLU A 112 -1.00 14.32 33.91
N ILE A 113 -2.14 14.14 33.24
CA ILE A 113 -3.44 14.71 33.62
C ILE A 113 -4.55 13.67 33.49
N SER A 114 -5.73 13.94 34.05
CA SER A 114 -6.90 13.07 33.88
C SER A 114 -7.48 13.19 32.47
N TRP A 115 -8.36 12.25 32.09
CA TRP A 115 -9.07 12.32 30.81
C TRP A 115 -10.07 13.47 30.77
N GLU A 116 -10.74 13.75 31.89
CA GLU A 116 -11.67 14.85 32.05
C GLU A 116 -10.95 16.19 31.82
N GLU A 117 -9.82 16.42 32.51
CA GLU A 117 -9.00 17.63 32.33
C GLU A 117 -8.52 17.76 30.87
N ALA A 118 -8.11 16.67 30.23
CA ALA A 118 -7.64 16.69 28.84
C ALA A 118 -8.75 17.07 27.84
N LEU A 119 -9.96 16.56 28.06
CA LEU A 119 -11.11 16.83 27.19
C LEU A 119 -11.64 18.25 27.39
N ASP A 120 -11.70 18.75 28.63
CA ASP A 120 -12.11 20.11 28.94
C ASP A 120 -11.15 21.12 28.29
N ILE A 121 -9.83 20.93 28.45
CA ILE A 121 -8.83 21.79 27.81
C ILE A 121 -8.99 21.79 26.27
N ALA A 122 -9.20 20.62 25.67
CA ALA A 122 -9.38 20.53 24.21
C ALA A 122 -10.65 21.27 23.77
N ALA A 123 -11.78 21.07 24.46
CA ALA A 123 -13.05 21.72 24.15
C ALA A 123 -12.94 23.25 24.28
N GLU A 124 -12.40 23.73 25.41
CA GLU A 124 -12.21 25.16 25.68
C GLU A 124 -11.33 25.83 24.63
N LYS A 125 -10.17 25.22 24.29
CA LYS A 125 -9.23 25.83 23.35
C LYS A 125 -9.77 25.88 21.93
N PHE A 126 -10.50 24.84 21.49
CA PHE A 126 -11.18 24.88 20.20
C PHE A 126 -12.31 25.92 20.19
N ALA A 127 -13.12 25.99 21.25
CA ALA A 127 -14.19 26.97 21.36
C ALA A 127 -13.65 28.41 21.35
N GLU A 128 -12.62 28.70 22.14
CA GLU A 128 -11.94 30.00 22.20
C GLU A 128 -11.42 30.42 20.81
N ALA A 129 -10.74 29.51 20.10
CA ALA A 129 -10.21 29.77 18.78
C ALA A 129 -11.32 30.06 17.75
N VAL A 130 -12.41 29.30 17.77
CA VAL A 130 -13.54 29.51 16.85
C VAL A 130 -14.29 30.80 17.17
N GLN A 131 -14.53 31.12 18.44
CA GLN A 131 -15.21 32.35 18.84
C GLN A 131 -14.41 33.59 18.45
N LYS A 132 -13.09 33.56 18.64
CA LYS A 132 -12.21 34.72 18.41
C LYS A 132 -11.79 34.90 16.96
N TYR A 133 -11.57 33.81 16.23
CA TYR A 133 -10.95 33.83 14.91
C TYR A 133 -11.79 33.16 13.81
N GLY A 134 -12.99 32.68 14.15
CA GLY A 134 -13.91 32.00 13.25
C GLY A 134 -13.58 30.51 13.02
N PRO A 135 -14.45 29.76 12.34
CA PRO A 135 -14.32 28.31 12.10
C PRO A 135 -12.98 27.87 11.51
N ASN A 136 -12.39 28.66 10.62
CA ASN A 136 -11.18 28.28 9.89
C ASN A 136 -9.89 28.46 10.69
N SER A 137 -9.98 28.81 11.99
CA SER A 137 -8.84 28.88 12.90
C SER A 137 -8.44 27.53 13.49
N VAL A 138 -9.30 26.52 13.36
CA VAL A 138 -9.05 25.14 13.82
C VAL A 138 -8.90 24.20 12.63
N ALA A 139 -8.25 23.06 12.88
CA ALA A 139 -8.04 22.04 11.85
C ALA A 139 -7.97 20.63 12.47
N TYR A 140 -8.32 19.64 11.66
CA TYR A 140 -8.11 18.22 11.95
C TYR A 140 -7.19 17.63 10.88
N TYR A 141 -6.09 17.02 11.35
CA TYR A 141 -5.17 16.26 10.50
C TYR A 141 -5.26 14.78 10.85
N GLY A 142 -6.07 14.05 10.09
CA GLY A 142 -6.37 12.63 10.28
C GLY A 142 -5.39 11.69 9.58
N SER A 143 -5.78 10.42 9.49
CA SER A 143 -4.95 9.36 8.94
C SER A 143 -5.79 8.31 8.21
N GLY A 144 -5.31 7.79 7.08
CA GLY A 144 -5.88 6.60 6.43
C GLY A 144 -5.70 5.31 7.24
N GLN A 145 -5.11 5.41 8.42
CA GLN A 145 -4.95 4.31 9.37
C GLN A 145 -5.96 4.34 10.53
N ALA A 146 -6.75 5.42 10.62
CA ALA A 146 -7.89 5.47 11.50
C ALA A 146 -8.98 4.52 10.99
N LEU A 147 -9.86 4.10 11.89
CA LEU A 147 -11.09 3.42 11.50
C LEU A 147 -11.96 4.35 10.65
N THR A 148 -12.82 3.76 9.83
CA THR A 148 -13.78 4.52 9.01
C THR A 148 -14.70 5.33 9.91
N GLU A 149 -15.15 4.74 11.01
CA GLU A 149 -16.03 5.34 12.01
C GLU A 149 -15.37 6.51 12.72
N GLU A 150 -14.09 6.39 13.08
CA GLU A 150 -13.30 7.48 13.68
C GLU A 150 -13.21 8.67 12.73
N THR A 151 -12.81 8.42 11.47
CA THR A 151 -12.72 9.47 10.45
C THR A 151 -14.08 10.12 10.19
N TYR A 152 -15.15 9.32 10.14
CA TYR A 152 -16.52 9.79 9.94
C TYR A 152 -16.96 10.73 11.06
N ILE A 153 -16.70 10.38 12.33
CA ILE A 153 -17.02 11.22 13.49
C ILE A 153 -16.30 12.55 13.40
N PHE A 154 -14.97 12.55 13.17
CA PHE A 154 -14.20 13.79 13.08
C PHE A 154 -14.62 14.65 11.90
N GLN A 155 -14.92 14.06 10.74
CA GLN A 155 -15.48 14.80 9.60
C GLN A 155 -16.77 15.53 9.98
N LYS A 156 -17.69 14.87 10.71
CA LYS A 156 -18.96 15.50 11.14
C LYS A 156 -18.73 16.59 12.18
N VAL A 157 -17.90 16.33 13.19
CA VAL A 157 -17.58 17.33 14.22
C VAL A 157 -17.01 18.59 13.58
N MET A 158 -16.04 18.46 12.67
CA MET A 158 -15.36 19.60 12.06
C MET A 158 -16.25 20.33 11.04
N ARG A 159 -16.89 19.60 10.12
CA ARG A 159 -17.66 20.20 9.01
C ARG A 159 -19.06 20.63 9.40
N ALA A 160 -19.78 19.79 10.16
CA ALA A 160 -21.17 20.08 10.53
C ALA A 160 -21.25 20.81 11.89
N GLY A 161 -20.39 20.46 12.85
CA GLY A 161 -20.35 21.12 14.17
C GLY A 161 -19.62 22.46 14.12
N LEU A 162 -18.30 22.43 13.90
CA LEU A 162 -17.45 23.62 13.92
C LEU A 162 -17.50 24.44 12.62
N ARG A 163 -18.16 23.93 11.57
CA ARG A 163 -18.37 24.60 10.29
C ARG A 163 -17.09 24.98 9.55
N THR A 164 -16.07 24.12 9.61
CA THR A 164 -14.83 24.28 8.84
C THR A 164 -14.56 23.10 7.92
N ASN A 165 -13.96 23.39 6.77
CA ASN A 165 -13.46 22.41 5.82
C ASN A 165 -11.96 22.11 5.99
N ASN A 166 -11.32 22.63 7.06
CA ASN A 166 -9.94 22.35 7.43
C ASN A 166 -9.80 20.92 8.00
N VAL A 167 -10.14 19.94 7.17
CA VAL A 167 -10.07 18.51 7.45
C VAL A 167 -9.26 17.88 6.35
N GLU A 168 -8.07 17.42 6.71
CA GLU A 168 -7.15 16.74 5.81
C GLU A 168 -6.48 15.58 6.56
N GLY A 169 -5.69 14.77 5.88
CA GLY A 169 -4.88 13.75 6.54
C GLY A 169 -3.70 13.28 5.71
N ASN A 170 -2.99 12.29 6.23
CA ASN A 170 -1.90 11.66 5.50
C ASN A 170 -2.27 11.03 4.14
N PRO A 171 -3.54 10.67 3.80
CA PRO A 171 -3.84 10.16 2.45
C PRO A 171 -3.58 11.18 1.34
N ARG A 172 -3.56 12.49 1.66
CA ARG A 172 -3.13 13.55 0.73
C ARG A 172 -1.73 13.30 0.17
N LEU A 173 -0.84 12.76 1.00
CA LEU A 173 0.55 12.46 0.66
C LEU A 173 0.70 11.15 -0.14
N CYS A 174 -0.41 10.47 -0.43
CA CYS A 174 -0.40 9.13 -1.00
C CYS A 174 -1.35 9.03 -2.20
N MET A 175 -2.67 9.03 -1.96
CA MET A 175 -3.66 8.59 -2.94
C MET A 175 -4.31 9.74 -3.73
N ALA A 176 -4.06 11.00 -3.38
CA ALA A 176 -4.72 12.14 -4.00
C ALA A 176 -4.59 12.20 -5.53
N SER A 177 -3.43 11.84 -6.09
CA SER A 177 -3.23 11.78 -7.54
C SER A 177 -4.01 10.64 -8.20
N ALA A 178 -4.14 9.49 -7.52
CA ALA A 178 -4.93 8.36 -8.01
C ALA A 178 -6.42 8.70 -8.03
N VAL A 179 -6.93 9.35 -6.97
CA VAL A 179 -8.30 9.88 -6.91
C VAL A 179 -8.56 10.84 -8.07
N GLY A 180 -7.63 11.78 -8.31
CA GLY A 180 -7.70 12.69 -9.46
C GLY A 180 -7.77 11.94 -10.79
N GLY A 181 -6.92 10.93 -10.99
CA GLY A 181 -6.94 10.05 -12.16
C GLY A 181 -8.30 9.38 -12.36
N TYR A 182 -8.79 8.64 -11.37
CA TYR A 182 -10.06 7.91 -11.45
C TYR A 182 -11.26 8.83 -11.71
N ILE A 183 -11.39 9.92 -10.95
CA ILE A 183 -12.49 10.88 -11.15
C ILE A 183 -12.45 11.51 -12.54
N THR A 184 -11.25 11.83 -13.06
CA THR A 184 -11.15 12.45 -14.39
C THR A 184 -11.31 11.49 -15.55
N SER A 185 -10.98 10.21 -15.38
CA SER A 185 -11.09 9.16 -16.41
C SER A 185 -12.43 8.43 -16.41
N PHE A 186 -13.00 8.15 -15.23
CA PHE A 186 -14.18 7.31 -15.05
C PHE A 186 -15.35 8.02 -14.36
N GLY A 187 -15.15 9.21 -13.81
CA GLY A 187 -16.19 9.96 -13.09
C GLY A 187 -16.47 9.47 -11.67
N ALA A 188 -15.83 8.40 -11.24
CA ALA A 188 -15.91 7.84 -9.90
C ALA A 188 -14.52 7.47 -9.40
N ASP A 189 -14.33 7.46 -8.09
CA ASP A 189 -13.09 7.05 -7.42
C ASP A 189 -13.02 5.52 -7.22
N GLU A 190 -11.83 5.03 -6.88
CA GLU A 190 -11.46 3.64 -6.61
C GLU A 190 -11.34 2.72 -7.84
N PRO A 191 -10.57 1.61 -7.74
CA PRO A 191 -10.43 0.65 -8.83
C PRO A 191 -11.76 -0.04 -9.19
N ILE A 192 -12.00 -0.21 -10.48
CA ILE A 192 -13.14 -1.00 -11.01
C ILE A 192 -12.92 -2.52 -10.90
N GLY A 193 -11.68 -2.96 -10.69
CA GLY A 193 -11.29 -4.36 -10.58
C GLY A 193 -11.04 -4.81 -9.13
N SER A 194 -10.47 -6.01 -8.97
CA SER A 194 -10.15 -6.58 -7.67
C SER A 194 -8.86 -7.41 -7.71
N TYR A 195 -8.39 -7.87 -6.55
CA TYR A 195 -7.22 -8.74 -6.51
C TYR A 195 -7.39 -10.06 -7.27
N ALA A 196 -8.62 -10.50 -7.55
CA ALA A 196 -8.88 -11.71 -8.33
C ALA A 196 -8.44 -11.58 -9.80
N ASP A 197 -8.23 -10.36 -10.28
CA ASP A 197 -7.77 -10.12 -11.66
C ASP A 197 -6.29 -10.50 -11.83
N ILE A 198 -5.52 -10.54 -10.73
CA ILE A 198 -4.12 -11.00 -10.76
C ILE A 198 -4.04 -12.44 -11.28
N GLU A 199 -4.94 -13.32 -10.85
CA GLU A 199 -4.93 -14.73 -11.30
C GLU A 199 -5.40 -14.92 -12.75
N LYS A 200 -6.02 -13.89 -13.36
CA LYS A 200 -6.53 -13.94 -14.74
C LYS A 200 -5.66 -13.18 -15.73
N ALA A 201 -4.73 -12.36 -15.25
CA ALA A 201 -3.89 -11.51 -16.09
C ALA A 201 -2.94 -12.36 -16.96
N TYR A 202 -2.76 -11.94 -18.21
CA TYR A 202 -1.72 -12.42 -19.14
C TYR A 202 -0.55 -11.44 -19.25
N CYS A 203 -0.82 -10.14 -19.04
CA CYS A 203 0.20 -9.11 -18.90
C CYS A 203 0.01 -8.39 -17.57
N ILE A 204 1.08 -8.26 -16.79
CA ILE A 204 1.09 -7.50 -15.52
C ILE A 204 2.09 -6.36 -15.67
N PHE A 205 1.57 -5.17 -15.96
CA PHE A 205 2.35 -3.94 -16.11
C PHE A 205 2.45 -3.20 -14.77
N ILE A 206 3.60 -3.32 -14.11
CA ILE A 206 3.88 -2.74 -12.79
C ILE A 206 4.68 -1.44 -13.01
N ILE A 207 4.06 -0.27 -12.85
CA ILE A 207 4.74 1.02 -12.97
C ILE A 207 4.91 1.69 -11.61
N GLY A 208 6.15 2.04 -11.26
CA GLY A 208 6.48 2.79 -10.03
C GLY A 208 6.14 2.08 -8.72
N SER A 209 6.01 0.75 -8.72
CA SER A 209 5.56 -0.02 -7.55
C SER A 209 6.55 -1.12 -7.18
N ASN A 210 7.25 -0.94 -6.06
CA ASN A 210 8.03 -2.00 -5.44
C ASN A 210 7.13 -2.92 -4.59
N MET A 211 6.31 -3.74 -5.27
CA MET A 211 5.35 -4.63 -4.65
C MET A 211 5.99 -5.62 -3.66
N ALA A 212 7.20 -6.10 -3.94
CA ALA A 212 7.89 -7.06 -3.09
C ALA A 212 8.06 -6.58 -1.64
N GLU A 213 8.28 -5.28 -1.44
CA GLU A 213 8.50 -4.69 -0.12
C GLU A 213 7.25 -3.96 0.42
N ALA A 214 6.53 -3.25 -0.46
CA ALA A 214 5.37 -2.43 -0.12
C ALA A 214 4.07 -3.24 -0.02
N HIS A 215 3.89 -4.25 -0.89
CA HIS A 215 2.68 -5.08 -0.97
C HIS A 215 2.99 -6.58 -1.05
N PRO A 216 3.75 -7.17 -0.09
CA PRO A 216 4.41 -8.47 -0.31
C PRO A 216 3.44 -9.62 -0.57
N VAL A 217 2.23 -9.58 0.01
CA VAL A 217 1.22 -10.62 -0.17
C VAL A 217 0.60 -10.57 -1.58
N LEU A 218 0.43 -9.37 -2.17
CA LEU A 218 0.02 -9.24 -3.57
C LEU A 218 1.16 -9.62 -4.51
N PHE A 219 2.40 -9.23 -4.19
CA PHE A 219 3.56 -9.67 -4.96
C PHE A 219 3.69 -11.19 -4.99
N ARG A 220 3.41 -11.88 -3.87
CA ARG A 220 3.33 -13.35 -3.84
C ARG A 220 2.33 -13.91 -4.86
N ARG A 221 1.18 -13.25 -5.04
CA ARG A 221 0.16 -13.66 -6.02
C ARG A 221 0.63 -13.43 -7.46
N VAL A 222 1.27 -12.29 -7.73
CA VAL A 222 1.92 -12.01 -9.03
C VAL A 222 2.99 -13.05 -9.34
N MET A 223 3.89 -13.33 -8.38
CA MET A 223 4.91 -14.38 -8.51
C MET A 223 4.28 -15.73 -8.81
N ARG A 224 3.23 -16.11 -8.07
CA ARG A 224 2.53 -17.37 -8.31
C ARG A 224 1.92 -17.41 -9.71
N ARG A 225 1.19 -16.38 -10.14
CA ARG A 225 0.59 -16.33 -11.48
C ARG A 225 1.65 -16.51 -12.57
N LYS A 226 2.78 -15.80 -12.46
CA LYS A 226 3.89 -15.91 -13.42
C LYS A 226 4.58 -17.27 -13.38
N LEU A 227 4.92 -17.79 -12.20
CA LEU A 227 5.67 -19.05 -12.07
C LEU A 227 4.83 -20.28 -12.42
N ASP A 228 3.52 -20.24 -12.17
CA ASP A 228 2.59 -21.31 -12.57
C ASP A 228 2.35 -21.29 -14.10
N ASN A 229 2.56 -20.15 -14.78
CA ASN A 229 2.25 -19.95 -16.21
C ASN A 229 3.37 -19.17 -16.95
N PRO A 230 4.64 -19.65 -16.93
CA PRO A 230 5.79 -18.82 -17.31
C PRO A 230 5.84 -18.45 -18.80
N ARG A 231 5.17 -19.21 -19.66
CA ARG A 231 5.08 -18.97 -21.11
C ARG A 231 3.90 -18.09 -21.53
N GLU A 232 2.87 -17.99 -20.69
CA GLU A 232 1.62 -17.26 -21.00
C GLU A 232 1.56 -15.89 -20.32
N VAL A 233 2.16 -15.77 -19.13
CA VAL A 233 2.10 -14.54 -18.35
C VAL A 233 3.38 -13.76 -18.54
N THR A 234 3.27 -12.49 -18.93
CA THR A 234 4.40 -11.56 -18.97
C THR A 234 4.31 -10.54 -17.83
N VAL A 235 5.39 -10.41 -17.07
CA VAL A 235 5.53 -9.38 -16.03
C VAL A 235 6.48 -8.29 -16.52
N ILE A 236 5.98 -7.06 -16.57
CA ILE A 236 6.74 -5.88 -16.97
C ILE A 236 6.88 -5.00 -15.73
N ASN A 237 8.12 -4.74 -15.30
CA ASN A 237 8.39 -3.77 -14.26
C ASN A 237 8.89 -2.47 -14.88
N ALA A 238 8.25 -1.35 -14.61
CA ALA A 238 8.60 -0.03 -15.13
C ALA A 238 8.93 0.89 -13.95
N ASP A 239 10.22 0.95 -13.60
CA ASP A 239 10.71 1.64 -12.41
C ASP A 239 12.17 2.09 -12.66
N PRO A 240 12.53 3.37 -12.39
CA PRO A 240 13.92 3.84 -12.46
C PRO A 240 14.89 3.04 -11.59
N ARG A 241 14.40 2.34 -10.56
CA ARG A 241 15.19 1.49 -9.66
C ARG A 241 15.01 0.03 -10.00
N VAL A 242 16.11 -0.71 -9.99
CA VAL A 242 16.06 -2.17 -9.86
C VAL A 242 15.69 -2.49 -8.42
N SER A 243 14.57 -3.18 -8.22
CA SER A 243 14.08 -3.59 -6.89
C SER A 243 13.90 -5.10 -6.82
N PRO A 244 13.63 -5.70 -5.65
CA PRO A 244 13.28 -7.13 -5.58
C PRO A 244 12.08 -7.49 -6.47
N THR A 245 11.20 -6.53 -6.78
CA THR A 245 10.09 -6.71 -7.73
C THR A 245 10.59 -7.00 -9.16
N SER A 246 11.72 -6.40 -9.57
CA SER A 246 12.31 -6.64 -10.89
C SER A 246 12.78 -8.09 -11.11
N ARG A 247 12.99 -8.89 -10.06
CA ARG A 247 13.56 -10.24 -10.17
C ARG A 247 12.66 -11.25 -10.88
N ILE A 248 11.36 -11.00 -10.95
CA ILE A 248 10.40 -11.85 -11.66
C ILE A 248 9.95 -11.25 -13.00
N ALA A 249 10.41 -10.03 -13.31
CA ALA A 249 9.99 -9.33 -14.50
C ALA A 249 10.70 -9.94 -15.72
N ASP A 250 9.92 -10.22 -16.78
CA ASP A 250 10.46 -10.57 -18.09
C ASP A 250 11.12 -9.35 -18.75
N ILE A 251 10.59 -8.16 -18.46
CA ILE A 251 11.07 -6.88 -18.98
C ILE A 251 11.15 -5.87 -17.83
N HIS A 252 12.31 -5.26 -17.63
CA HIS A 252 12.48 -4.11 -16.73
C HIS A 252 12.75 -2.84 -17.54
N LEU A 253 11.84 -1.86 -17.44
CA LEU A 253 11.93 -0.54 -18.06
C LEU A 253 12.49 0.44 -17.04
N GLN A 254 13.78 0.73 -17.16
CA GLN A 254 14.52 1.62 -16.28
C GLN A 254 14.70 2.98 -16.96
N PHE A 255 13.67 3.82 -16.90
CA PHE A 255 13.65 5.19 -17.42
C PHE A 255 14.16 6.21 -16.39
N LYS A 256 14.51 7.43 -16.83
CA LYS A 256 14.88 8.55 -15.94
C LYS A 256 13.65 9.02 -15.13
N PRO A 257 13.78 9.32 -13.83
CA PRO A 257 12.64 9.81 -13.04
C PRO A 257 11.88 10.97 -13.70
N GLY A 258 10.54 10.89 -13.71
CA GLY A 258 9.67 11.91 -14.31
C GLY A 258 9.45 11.81 -15.82
N THR A 259 9.93 10.75 -16.47
CA THR A 259 9.78 10.53 -17.93
C THR A 259 8.82 9.42 -18.32
N ASP A 260 8.18 8.78 -17.33
CA ASP A 260 7.15 7.75 -17.50
C ASP A 260 5.97 8.19 -18.40
N LEU A 261 5.56 9.45 -18.33
CA LEU A 261 4.50 9.97 -19.21
C LEU A 261 4.89 9.89 -20.70
N ALA A 262 6.16 10.12 -21.05
CA ALA A 262 6.63 9.96 -22.42
C ALA A 262 6.61 8.49 -22.85
N LEU A 263 6.98 7.58 -21.95
CA LEU A 263 6.90 6.14 -22.17
C LEU A 263 5.45 5.68 -22.43
N LEU A 264 4.51 6.08 -21.57
CA LEU A 264 3.09 5.71 -21.70
C LEU A 264 2.46 6.27 -22.98
N ASN A 265 2.75 7.52 -23.33
CA ASN A 265 2.26 8.10 -24.59
C ASN A 265 2.88 7.41 -25.81
N ALA A 266 4.14 6.97 -25.75
CA ALA A 266 4.75 6.23 -26.85
C ALA A 266 4.21 4.81 -26.99
N MET A 267 3.86 4.16 -25.89
CA MET A 267 3.12 2.90 -25.94
C MET A 267 1.76 3.08 -26.61
N ALA A 268 1.01 4.12 -26.23
CA ALA A 268 -0.26 4.46 -26.87
C ALA A 268 -0.09 4.78 -28.37
N TYR A 269 0.96 5.50 -28.75
CA TYR A 269 1.30 5.76 -30.15
C TYR A 269 1.45 4.46 -30.94
N VAL A 270 2.23 3.50 -30.44
CA VAL A 270 2.42 2.20 -31.13
C VAL A 270 1.11 1.43 -31.24
N ILE A 271 0.32 1.38 -30.17
CA ILE A 271 -0.98 0.68 -30.17
C ILE A 271 -1.93 1.26 -31.23
N VAL A 272 -1.96 2.59 -31.35
CA VAL A 272 -2.79 3.30 -32.33
C VAL A 272 -2.26 3.09 -33.76
N GLU A 273 -0.96 3.27 -33.98
CA GLU A 273 -0.33 3.18 -35.30
C GLU A 273 -0.42 1.76 -35.87
N GLU A 274 -0.20 0.74 -35.03
CA GLU A 274 -0.29 -0.67 -35.42
C GLU A 274 -1.73 -1.21 -35.36
N LYS A 275 -2.73 -0.37 -35.04
CA LYS A 275 -4.15 -0.73 -34.93
C LYS A 275 -4.42 -1.91 -33.98
N LEU A 276 -3.73 -1.93 -32.84
CA LEU A 276 -3.87 -2.95 -31.78
C LEU A 276 -4.95 -2.59 -30.74
N TYR A 277 -5.75 -1.55 -30.99
CA TYR A 277 -6.83 -1.12 -30.10
C TYR A 277 -8.16 -1.76 -30.49
N ASN A 278 -9.08 -1.84 -29.53
CA ASN A 278 -10.45 -2.30 -29.78
C ASN A 278 -11.31 -1.15 -30.31
N GLU A 279 -11.61 -1.17 -31.61
CA GLU A 279 -12.40 -0.14 -32.32
C GLU A 279 -13.82 0.01 -31.75
N ASP A 280 -14.49 -1.12 -31.46
CA ASP A 280 -15.84 -1.12 -30.89
C ASP A 280 -15.85 -0.50 -29.49
N PHE A 281 -14.83 -0.80 -28.68
CA PHE A 281 -14.73 -0.23 -27.34
C PHE A 281 -14.53 1.28 -27.38
N ILE A 282 -13.63 1.75 -28.25
CA ILE A 282 -13.38 3.19 -28.41
C ILE A 282 -14.65 3.91 -28.87
N SER A 283 -15.35 3.35 -29.87
CA SER A 283 -16.53 3.98 -30.46
C SER A 283 -17.71 4.06 -29.48
N ASN A 284 -17.87 3.05 -28.62
CA ASN A 284 -19.04 2.95 -27.74
C ASN A 284 -18.81 3.46 -26.30
N TYR A 285 -17.57 3.44 -25.81
CA TYR A 285 -17.31 3.65 -24.37
C TYR A 285 -16.23 4.70 -24.07
N CYS A 286 -15.56 5.27 -25.08
CA CYS A 286 -14.50 6.25 -24.88
C CYS A 286 -14.89 7.65 -25.34
N THR A 287 -14.35 8.66 -24.64
CA THR A 287 -14.32 10.06 -25.08
C THR A 287 -12.89 10.58 -24.93
N PHE A 288 -12.49 11.56 -25.75
CA PHE A 288 -11.13 12.09 -25.73
C PHE A 288 -11.11 13.55 -25.32
N ARG A 289 -10.14 13.90 -24.46
CA ARG A 289 -9.98 15.25 -23.91
C ARG A 289 -8.50 15.62 -23.86
N VAL A 290 -8.19 16.89 -24.14
CA VAL A 290 -6.81 17.41 -24.13
C VAL A 290 -6.69 18.62 -23.21
N GLY A 291 -5.58 18.64 -22.45
CA GLY A 291 -5.18 19.77 -21.61
C GLY A 291 -5.94 19.91 -20.30
N LYS A 292 -5.51 20.86 -19.46
CA LYS A 292 -6.08 21.09 -18.12
C LYS A 292 -7.56 21.51 -18.15
N GLN A 293 -7.97 22.19 -19.22
CA GLN A 293 -9.35 22.63 -19.43
C GLN A 293 -10.27 21.51 -19.94
N LYS A 294 -9.74 20.29 -20.14
CA LYS A 294 -10.50 19.12 -20.60
C LYS A 294 -11.25 19.38 -21.91
N LYS A 295 -10.61 20.09 -22.86
CA LYS A 295 -11.19 20.36 -24.17
C LYS A 295 -11.51 19.03 -24.85
N GLU A 296 -12.76 18.81 -25.21
CA GLU A 296 -13.18 17.61 -25.94
C GLU A 296 -12.59 17.63 -27.35
N VAL A 297 -12.07 16.46 -27.75
CA VAL A 297 -11.47 16.23 -29.06
C VAL A 297 -11.94 14.86 -29.57
N ASN A 298 -11.81 14.61 -30.87
CA ASN A 298 -12.07 13.29 -31.41
C ASN A 298 -10.83 12.38 -31.36
N PHE A 299 -11.02 11.10 -31.74
CA PHE A 299 -9.93 10.12 -31.74
C PHE A 299 -8.79 10.52 -32.71
N GLU A 300 -9.10 11.09 -33.88
CA GLU A 300 -8.09 11.54 -34.85
C GLU A 300 -7.20 12.67 -34.30
N GLU A 301 -7.78 13.60 -33.55
CA GLU A 301 -7.02 14.63 -32.83
C GLU A 301 -6.13 14.02 -31.74
N TYR A 302 -6.59 12.98 -31.05
CA TYR A 302 -5.73 12.22 -30.13
C TYR A 302 -4.56 11.54 -30.86
N LYS A 303 -4.77 10.95 -32.05
CA LYS A 303 -3.67 10.41 -32.87
C LYS A 303 -2.65 11.49 -33.22
N LYS A 304 -3.11 12.68 -33.62
CA LYS A 304 -2.23 13.84 -33.90
C LYS A 304 -1.43 14.26 -32.67
N PHE A 305 -2.04 14.24 -31.48
CA PHE A 305 -1.33 14.49 -30.23
C PHE A 305 -0.21 13.45 -29.98
N LEU A 306 -0.50 12.17 -30.23
CA LEU A 306 0.46 11.08 -30.04
C LEU A 306 1.65 11.14 -31.00
N ALA A 307 1.53 11.80 -32.16
CA ALA A 307 2.65 11.99 -33.10
C ALA A 307 3.85 12.73 -32.47
N ALA A 308 3.64 13.47 -31.37
CA ALA A 308 4.73 14.08 -30.60
C ALA A 308 5.52 13.08 -29.73
N TYR A 309 5.09 11.82 -29.64
CA TYR A 309 5.62 10.78 -28.75
C TYR A 309 5.95 9.50 -29.53
N THR A 310 6.61 9.61 -30.68
CA THR A 310 7.14 8.43 -31.38
C THR A 310 8.10 7.64 -30.46
N PRO A 311 8.26 6.32 -30.66
CA PRO A 311 9.19 5.51 -29.86
C PRO A 311 10.62 6.06 -29.85
N GLU A 312 11.08 6.61 -30.98
CA GLU A 312 12.39 7.25 -31.14
C GLU A 312 12.55 8.44 -30.19
N ARG A 313 11.57 9.35 -30.19
CA ARG A 313 11.62 10.55 -29.35
C ARG A 313 11.43 10.22 -27.88
N ALA A 314 10.51 9.32 -27.56
CA ALA A 314 10.27 8.91 -26.18
C ALA A 314 11.46 8.17 -25.59
N ALA A 315 12.16 7.33 -26.35
CA ALA A 315 13.40 6.69 -25.89
C ALA A 315 14.48 7.72 -25.53
N GLN A 316 14.64 8.78 -26.33
CA GLN A 316 15.57 9.88 -26.03
C GLN A 316 15.20 10.62 -24.72
N ILE A 317 13.91 10.92 -24.54
CA ILE A 317 13.40 11.58 -23.32
C ILE A 317 13.60 10.67 -22.10
N CYS A 318 13.18 9.41 -22.20
CA CYS A 318 13.24 8.45 -21.11
C CYS A 318 14.66 8.11 -20.70
N GLY A 319 15.58 7.96 -21.66
CA GLY A 319 16.94 7.50 -21.41
C GLY A 319 16.99 6.17 -20.66
N GLY A 320 18.05 5.95 -19.89
CA GLY A 320 18.25 4.70 -19.15
C GLY A 320 18.43 3.52 -20.11
N ASN A 321 17.64 2.44 -19.94
CA ASN A 321 17.67 1.29 -20.85
C ASN A 321 16.55 1.30 -21.90
N ILE A 322 15.81 2.41 -22.02
CA ILE A 322 14.67 2.49 -22.92
C ILE A 322 15.14 2.69 -24.36
N THR A 323 14.78 1.75 -25.24
CA THR A 323 15.00 1.84 -26.69
C THR A 323 13.67 1.90 -27.44
N PRO A 324 13.66 2.41 -28.68
CA PRO A 324 12.43 2.44 -29.50
C PRO A 324 11.81 1.04 -29.67
N ASP A 325 12.65 0.03 -29.90
CA ASP A 325 12.20 -1.37 -30.04
C ASP A 325 11.64 -1.95 -28.74
N LEU A 326 12.21 -1.56 -27.60
CA LEU A 326 11.70 -1.98 -26.31
C LEU A 326 10.31 -1.38 -26.04
N ILE A 327 10.10 -0.10 -26.39
CA ILE A 327 8.78 0.54 -26.33
C ILE A 327 7.78 -0.22 -27.20
N ARG A 328 8.13 -0.49 -28.47
CA ARG A 328 7.26 -1.23 -29.39
C ARG A 328 6.92 -2.62 -28.87
N LYS A 329 7.92 -3.36 -28.39
CA LYS A 329 7.74 -4.69 -27.82
C LYS A 329 6.76 -4.67 -26.64
N VAL A 330 6.94 -3.75 -25.70
CA VAL A 330 6.07 -3.62 -24.52
C VAL A 330 4.66 -3.19 -24.90
N ALA A 331 4.52 -2.25 -25.83
CA ALA A 331 3.21 -1.79 -26.31
C ALA A 331 2.40 -2.93 -26.95
N ARG A 332 3.06 -3.75 -27.78
CA ARG A 332 2.44 -4.95 -28.38
C ARG A 332 2.00 -5.94 -27.32
N ILE A 333 2.88 -6.32 -26.38
CA ILE A 333 2.55 -7.24 -25.27
C ILE A 333 1.40 -6.70 -24.41
N PHE A 334 1.30 -5.39 -24.22
CA PHE A 334 0.22 -4.79 -23.44
C PHE A 334 -1.14 -4.88 -24.15
N ALA A 335 -1.16 -4.81 -25.49
CA ALA A 335 -2.37 -4.71 -26.29
C ALA A 335 -2.93 -6.05 -26.80
N THR A 336 -2.13 -7.13 -26.76
CA THR A 336 -2.49 -8.48 -27.24
C THR A 336 -2.62 -9.47 -26.11
#